data_AF-A0A1W5D501-F1
#
_entry.id   AF-A0A1W5D501-F1
#
_cell.length_a   1.000
_cell.length_b   1.000
_cell.length_c   1.000
_cell.angle_alpha   90.00
_cell.angle_beta   90.00
_cell.angle_gamma   90.00
#
_symmetry.space_group_name_H-M   'P 1'
#
loop_
_entity.id
_entity.type
_entity.pdbx_description
1 polymer ?
#
loop_
_entity_poly.entity_id
_entity_poly.type
_entity_poly.pdbx_seq_one_letter_code
_entity_poly.pdbx_strand_id
1 'polypeptide(L)'
;MANAHHPTGGFAAGALAQEESLCYRSSLSFTLKRRFYPLPARGLVYSPTVVVVRESLSRGHGVLEAVAGAPETLPVVSVVSVAAVRGPRVVLVGDGEGNGRGGERYEDPADRELMKEKMRGVL
;
A
#
# COMPACT_ATOMS: atom_id res chain seq x y z
N MET A 1 0.16 1.18 0.79
CA MET A 1 0.31 1.91 -0.48
C MET A 1 1.61 1.46 -1.08
N ALA A 2 1.61 1.05 -2.34
CA ALA A 2 2.81 0.54 -2.98
C ALA A 2 3.69 1.67 -3.52
N ASN A 3 4.99 1.45 -3.58
CA ASN A 3 5.93 2.26 -4.32
C ASN A 3 5.69 2.07 -5.83
N ALA A 4 5.80 3.14 -6.63
CA ALA A 4 5.59 3.05 -8.08
C ALA A 4 6.80 2.49 -8.83
N HIS A 5 8.01 2.62 -8.28
CA HIS A 5 9.27 2.42 -9.01
C HIS A 5 10.07 1.22 -8.54
N HIS A 6 10.01 0.92 -7.24
CA HIS A 6 10.81 -0.15 -6.66
C HIS A 6 9.90 -1.15 -5.95
N PRO A 7 10.05 -2.47 -6.20
CA PRO A 7 9.33 -3.46 -5.41
C PRO A 7 9.73 -3.34 -3.95
N THR A 8 8.76 -3.49 -3.05
CA THR A 8 8.97 -3.47 -1.58
C THR A 8 9.48 -2.14 -1.01
N GLY A 9 9.50 -1.06 -1.80
CA GLY A 9 9.96 0.25 -1.35
C GLY A 9 11.36 0.23 -0.74
N GLY A 10 11.50 0.77 0.46
CA GLY A 10 12.74 0.81 1.26
C GLY A 10 12.93 -0.38 2.20
N PHE A 11 12.24 -1.51 1.99
CA PHE A 11 12.29 -2.69 2.87
C PHE A 11 13.72 -3.17 3.14
N ALA A 12 14.55 -3.28 2.11
CA ALA A 12 15.95 -3.72 2.27
C ALA A 12 16.82 -2.71 3.04
N ALA A 13 16.37 -1.45 3.14
CA ALA A 13 17.05 -0.36 3.83
C ALA A 13 16.48 -0.08 5.23
N GLY A 14 15.57 -0.91 5.75
CA GLY A 14 15.01 -0.72 7.09
C GLY A 14 13.93 0.37 7.17
N ALA A 15 13.38 0.84 6.05
CA ALA A 15 12.30 1.82 6.09
C ALA A 15 11.05 1.24 6.76
N LEU A 16 10.28 2.08 7.45
CA LEU A 16 9.10 1.68 8.24
C LEU A 16 7.78 2.26 7.69
N ALA A 17 7.74 2.56 6.39
CA ALA A 17 6.51 3.00 5.75
C ALA A 17 5.52 1.84 5.58
N GLN A 18 4.31 2.15 5.11
CA GLN A 18 3.19 1.20 5.14
C GLN A 18 3.49 -0.07 4.34
N GLU A 19 4.07 0.03 3.14
CA GLU A 19 4.42 -1.14 2.30
C GLU A 19 5.48 -2.00 2.98
N GLU A 20 6.51 -1.38 3.54
CA GLU A 20 7.62 -2.05 4.19
C GLU A 20 7.14 -2.78 5.44
N SER A 21 6.27 -2.16 6.23
CA SER A 21 5.65 -2.80 7.40
C SER A 21 4.88 -4.08 7.04
N LEU A 22 4.24 -4.12 5.87
CA LEU A 22 3.59 -5.32 5.33
C LEU A 22 4.60 -6.35 4.84
N CYS A 23 5.69 -5.91 4.20
CA CYS A 23 6.76 -6.77 3.71
C CYS A 23 7.55 -7.46 4.85
N TYR A 24 7.78 -6.81 6.00
CA TYR A 24 8.45 -7.45 7.15
C TYR A 24 7.62 -8.54 7.81
N ARG A 25 6.29 -8.46 7.69
CA ARG A 25 5.38 -9.35 8.42
C ARG A 25 4.71 -10.41 7.59
N SER A 26 5.00 -10.48 6.29
CA SER A 26 4.31 -11.38 5.37
C SER A 26 5.20 -11.82 4.21
N SER A 27 4.70 -12.77 3.41
CA SER A 27 5.35 -13.19 2.17
C SER A 27 5.16 -12.21 0.99
N LEU A 28 4.57 -11.04 1.20
CA LEU A 28 4.28 -10.05 0.14
C LEU A 28 5.54 -9.65 -0.64
N SER A 29 6.69 -9.56 0.02
CA SER A 29 7.96 -9.22 -0.63
C SER A 29 8.36 -10.18 -1.76
N PHE A 30 7.92 -11.45 -1.69
CA PHE A 30 8.18 -12.45 -2.73
C PHE A 30 7.24 -12.31 -3.95
N THR A 31 6.08 -11.66 -3.80
CA THR A 31 5.11 -11.51 -4.88
C THR A 31 5.37 -10.24 -5.72
N LEU A 32 5.97 -9.21 -5.13
CA LEU A 32 6.32 -7.94 -5.78
C LEU A 32 7.57 -8.10 -6.67
N LYS A 33 7.40 -8.73 -7.83
CA LYS A 33 8.49 -9.03 -8.76
C LYS A 33 8.98 -7.78 -9.49
N ARG A 34 10.30 -7.62 -9.60
CA ARG A 34 10.97 -6.51 -10.33
C ARG A 34 10.39 -6.23 -11.72
N ARG A 35 10.00 -7.27 -12.47
CA ARG A 35 9.41 -7.15 -13.82
C ARG A 35 8.10 -6.36 -13.89
N PHE A 36 7.40 -6.18 -12.77
CA PHE A 36 6.19 -5.37 -12.71
C PHE A 36 6.49 -3.86 -12.59
N TYR A 37 7.75 -3.50 -12.37
CA TYR A 37 8.18 -2.14 -12.08
C TYR A 37 8.98 -1.53 -13.24
N PRO A 38 8.85 -0.21 -13.48
CA PRO A 38 7.94 0.71 -12.80
C PRO A 38 6.47 0.39 -13.11
N LEU A 39 5.61 0.56 -12.12
CA LEU A 39 4.17 0.32 -12.27
C LEU A 39 3.59 1.32 -13.28
N PRO A 40 2.76 0.87 -14.23
CA PRO A 40 2.02 1.78 -15.08
C PRO A 40 1.17 2.77 -14.26
N ALA A 41 0.89 3.95 -14.82
CA ALA A 41 0.10 4.98 -14.13
C ALA A 41 -1.27 4.45 -13.63
N ARG A 42 -1.89 3.53 -14.37
CA ARG A 42 -3.15 2.84 -13.99
C ARG A 42 -2.93 1.37 -13.59
N GLY A 43 -1.68 0.98 -13.37
CA GLY A 43 -1.30 -0.38 -13.04
C GLY A 43 -1.48 -0.72 -11.56
N LEU A 44 -1.67 -2.00 -11.30
CA LEU A 44 -1.69 -2.62 -9.98
C LEU A 44 -1.05 -4.00 -10.05
N VAL A 45 -0.61 -4.53 -8.91
CA VAL A 45 -0.14 -5.91 -8.77
C VAL A 45 -1.09 -6.64 -7.84
N TYR A 46 -1.67 -7.73 -8.32
CA TYR A 46 -2.49 -8.62 -7.51
C TYR A 46 -1.66 -9.79 -6.99
N SER A 47 -1.66 -9.97 -5.67
CA SER A 47 -0.94 -11.02 -4.95
C SER A 47 -1.94 -11.91 -4.22
N PRO A 48 -2.39 -13.04 -4.80
CA PRO A 48 -3.53 -13.80 -4.27
C PRO A 48 -3.24 -14.56 -2.97
N THR A 49 -1.98 -14.93 -2.75
CA THR A 49 -1.58 -15.86 -1.68
C THR A 49 -0.43 -15.29 -0.86
N VAL A 50 -0.75 -14.31 -0.01
CA VAL A 50 0.20 -13.69 0.91
C VAL A 50 -0.01 -14.26 2.30
N VAL A 51 1.02 -14.89 2.85
CA VAL A 51 1.00 -15.49 4.19
C VAL A 51 1.48 -14.45 5.20
N VAL A 52 0.71 -14.17 6.24
CA VAL A 52 1.12 -13.30 7.35
C VAL A 52 1.82 -14.14 8.39
N VAL A 53 3.06 -13.78 8.75
CA VAL A 53 3.92 -14.56 9.65
C VAL A 53 4.24 -13.85 10.98
N ARG A 54 4.01 -12.53 11.06
CA ARG A 54 4.29 -11.73 12.25
C ARG A 54 3.17 -10.77 12.64
N GLU A 55 3.12 -10.48 13.92
CA GLU A 55 2.32 -9.41 14.50
C GLU A 55 2.74 -8.02 13.98
N SER A 56 1.88 -7.03 14.21
CA SER A 56 2.21 -5.64 13.89
C SER A 56 3.40 -5.15 14.70
N LEU A 57 4.10 -4.14 14.18
CA LEU A 57 5.19 -3.49 14.92
C LEU A 57 4.72 -2.95 16.29
N SER A 58 3.49 -2.42 16.36
CA SER A 58 2.87 -1.93 17.61
C SER A 58 2.60 -3.02 18.65
N ARG A 59 2.56 -4.30 18.25
CA ARG A 59 2.37 -5.46 19.13
C ARG A 59 3.67 -6.24 19.33
N GLY A 60 4.81 -5.58 19.10
CA GLY A 60 6.15 -6.16 19.34
C GLY A 60 6.68 -7.04 18.21
N HIS A 61 5.99 -7.14 17.07
CA HIS A 61 6.47 -7.83 15.86
C HIS A 61 6.87 -9.31 16.06
N GLY A 62 6.30 -9.96 17.08
CA GLY A 62 6.49 -11.37 17.36
C GLY A 62 6.06 -12.24 16.19
N VAL A 63 6.71 -13.40 16.05
CA VAL A 63 6.19 -14.46 15.17
C VAL A 63 4.83 -14.87 15.73
N LEU A 64 3.82 -15.00 14.86
CA LEU A 64 2.50 -15.42 15.29
C LEU A 64 2.64 -16.78 15.99
N GLU A 65 2.24 -16.89 17.26
CA GLU A 65 2.54 -18.08 18.09
C GLU A 65 1.95 -19.38 17.52
N ALA A 66 0.87 -19.28 16.75
CA ALA A 66 0.33 -20.35 15.90
C ALA A 66 1.39 -21.02 14.98
N VAL A 67 2.43 -20.29 14.58
CA VAL A 67 3.54 -20.74 13.72
C VAL A 67 4.52 -21.66 14.43
N ALA A 68 4.62 -21.59 15.77
CA ALA A 68 5.56 -22.42 16.50
C ALA A 68 5.20 -23.92 16.46
N GLY A 69 3.94 -24.26 16.14
CA GLY A 69 3.47 -25.65 16.09
C GLY A 69 2.50 -26.02 14.96
N ALA A 70 1.92 -25.06 14.22
CA ALA A 70 0.90 -25.35 13.19
C ALA A 70 0.92 -24.31 12.03
N PRO A 71 1.90 -24.37 11.11
CA PRO A 71 2.03 -23.41 10.00
C PRO A 71 0.81 -23.27 9.09
N GLU A 72 -0.01 -24.33 8.99
CA GLU A 72 -1.25 -24.39 8.22
C GLU A 72 -2.35 -23.45 8.75
N THR A 73 -2.21 -22.98 9.99
CA THR A 73 -3.16 -22.06 10.61
C THR A 73 -2.85 -20.59 10.30
N LEU A 74 -1.76 -20.32 9.58
CA LEU A 74 -1.36 -18.96 9.26
C LEU A 74 -2.40 -18.24 8.39
N PRO A 75 -2.68 -16.95 8.68
CA PRO A 75 -3.56 -16.16 7.83
C PRO A 75 -2.99 -16.05 6.42
N VAL A 76 -3.80 -16.46 5.44
CA VAL A 76 -3.53 -16.24 4.02
C VAL A 76 -4.49 -15.17 3.52
N VAL A 77 -3.94 -14.12 2.94
CA VAL A 77 -4.70 -12.98 2.42
C VAL A 77 -4.32 -12.69 0.98
N SER A 78 -5.25 -12.08 0.24
CA SER A 78 -4.95 -11.44 -1.03
C SER A 78 -4.56 -9.98 -0.81
N VAL A 79 -3.59 -9.50 -1.57
CA VAL A 79 -3.11 -8.09 -1.52
C VAL A 79 -3.17 -7.48 -2.92
N VAL A 80 -3.78 -6.30 -3.02
CA VAL A 80 -3.71 -5.44 -4.21
C VAL A 80 -2.73 -4.31 -3.93
N SER A 81 -1.63 -4.28 -4.69
CA SER A 81 -0.61 -3.25 -4.59
C SER A 81 -0.82 -2.20 -5.67
N VAL A 82 -1.21 -1.00 -5.27
CA VAL A 82 -1.35 0.18 -6.15
C VAL A 82 -0.55 1.35 -5.59
N ALA A 83 0.13 2.08 -6.48
CA ALA A 83 0.83 3.31 -6.13
C ALA A 83 -0.12 4.51 -6.23
N ALA A 84 -0.12 5.38 -5.23
CA ALA A 84 -0.86 6.64 -5.28
C ALA A 84 -0.25 7.62 -6.29
N VAL A 85 -0.99 8.67 -6.65
CA VAL A 85 -0.40 9.84 -7.31
C VAL A 85 0.63 10.44 -6.35
N ARG A 86 1.87 10.63 -6.81
CA ARG A 86 3.00 11.02 -5.95
C ARG A 86 3.13 12.54 -5.90
N GLY A 87 2.96 13.10 -4.70
CA GLY A 87 3.14 14.54 -4.45
C GLY A 87 2.28 15.45 -5.34
N PRO A 88 0.97 15.16 -5.52
CA PRO A 88 0.09 16.05 -6.27
C PRO A 88 0.04 17.42 -5.59
N ARG A 89 -0.06 18.48 -6.38
CA ARG A 89 -0.28 19.82 -5.82
C ARG A 89 -1.71 19.92 -5.28
N VAL A 90 -1.86 20.55 -4.12
CA VAL A 90 -3.15 20.75 -3.48
C VAL A 90 -3.34 22.22 -3.14
N VAL A 91 -4.59 22.67 -3.24
CA VAL A 91 -5.04 24.01 -2.85
C VAL A 91 -5.94 23.89 -1.62
N LEU A 92 -5.81 24.85 -0.70
CA LEU A 92 -6.68 24.97 0.46
C LEU A 92 -8.01 25.58 0.02
N VAL A 93 -9.11 24.94 0.38
CA VAL A 93 -10.48 25.42 0.15
C VAL A 93 -10.99 25.99 1.47
N GLY A 94 -11.40 27.25 1.45
CA GLY A 94 -11.96 27.93 2.63
C GLY A 94 -13.33 27.37 3.03
N ASP A 95 -13.77 27.69 4.25
CA ASP A 95 -15.01 27.18 4.88
C ASP A 95 -16.33 27.53 4.14
N GLY A 96 -16.28 28.16 2.96
CA GLY A 96 -17.44 28.61 2.19
C GLY A 96 -17.64 27.98 0.79
N GLU A 97 -16.67 27.25 0.24
CA GLU A 97 -16.77 26.61 -1.09
C GLU A 97 -16.87 25.09 -0.96
N GLY A 98 -17.93 24.60 -0.32
CA GLY A 98 -18.18 23.17 -0.13
C GLY A 98 -18.92 22.89 1.17
N ASN A 99 -19.48 21.68 1.26
CA ASN A 99 -20.33 21.23 2.38
C ASN A 99 -19.52 21.01 3.67
N GLY A 100 -19.01 22.09 4.29
CA GLY A 100 -18.47 22.14 5.64
C GLY A 100 -17.01 21.67 5.84
N ARG A 101 -16.26 22.51 6.58
CA ARG A 101 -14.85 22.41 7.02
C ARG A 101 -13.83 22.54 5.90
N GLY A 102 -12.98 23.56 6.01
CA GLY A 102 -11.86 23.81 5.12
C GLY A 102 -11.07 22.54 4.85
N GLY A 103 -10.83 22.29 3.57
CA GLY A 103 -10.28 21.03 3.09
C GLY A 103 -9.23 21.26 2.00
N GLU A 104 -8.49 20.21 1.68
CA GLU A 104 -7.54 20.22 0.57
C GLU A 104 -8.20 19.65 -0.68
N ARG A 105 -7.95 20.29 -1.82
CA ARG A 105 -8.36 19.81 -3.13
C ARG A 105 -7.14 19.72 -4.03
N TYR A 106 -7.09 18.69 -4.88
CA TYR A 106 -6.13 18.65 -5.99
C TYR A 106 -6.20 19.93 -6.82
N GLU A 107 -5.03 20.56 -7.05
CA GLU A 107 -4.90 21.71 -7.94
C GLU A 107 -5.25 21.29 -9.38
N ASP A 108 -4.71 20.16 -9.83
CA ASP A 108 -5.02 19.57 -11.14
C ASP A 108 -6.18 18.56 -11.06
N PRO A 109 -7.30 18.79 -11.76
CA PRO A 109 -8.39 17.82 -11.87
C PRO A 109 -7.94 16.45 -12.40
N ALA A 110 -6.91 16.39 -13.25
CA ALA A 110 -6.40 15.14 -13.81
C ALA A 110 -5.77 14.23 -12.74
N ASP A 111 -5.06 14.79 -11.76
CA ASP A 111 -4.51 14.03 -10.63
C ASP A 111 -5.64 13.42 -9.77
N ARG A 112 -6.72 14.19 -9.57
CA ARG A 112 -7.90 13.70 -8.86
C ARG A 112 -8.56 12.54 -9.59
N GLU A 113 -8.78 12.67 -10.90
CA GLU A 113 -9.42 11.60 -11.68
C GLU A 113 -8.51 10.37 -11.79
N LEU A 114 -7.20 10.56 -11.96
CA LEU A 114 -6.24 9.46 -11.92
C LEU A 114 -6.25 8.74 -10.57
N MET A 115 -6.29 9.47 -9.46
CA MET A 115 -6.37 8.85 -8.13
C MET A 115 -7.68 8.07 -7.95
N LYS A 116 -8.81 8.58 -8.43
CA LYS A 116 -10.07 7.85 -8.40
C LYS A 116 -10.03 6.58 -9.26
N GLU A 117 -9.47 6.65 -10.45
CA GLU A 117 -9.30 5.47 -11.32
C GLU A 117 -8.45 4.40 -10.63
N LYS A 118 -7.35 4.81 -9.99
CA LYS A 118 -6.52 3.91 -9.17
C LYS A 118 -7.31 3.28 -8.03
N MET A 119 -8.14 4.04 -7.32
CA MET A 119 -9.01 3.52 -6.26
C MET A 119 -10.05 2.52 -6.79
N ARG A 120 -10.67 2.82 -7.94
CA ARG A 120 -11.64 1.92 -8.59
C ARG A 120 -11.02 0.58 -8.96
N GLY A 121 -9.73 0.53 -9.31
CA GLY A 121 -9.04 -0.72 -9.59
C GLY A 121 -8.84 -1.64 -8.37
N VAL A 122 -9.09 -1.15 -7.15
CA VAL A 122 -8.96 -1.93 -5.90
C VAL A 122 -10.31 -2.50 -5.43
N LEU A 123 -11.43 -1.93 -5.89
CA LEU A 123 -12.80 -2.31 -5.50
C LEU A 123 -13.33 -3.44 -6.38
#